data_AF-A0A7C2K632-F1
#
_entry.id   AF-A0A7C2K632-F1
#
_cell.length_a   1.000
_cell.length_b   1.000
_cell.length_c   1.000
_cell.angle_alpha   90.00
_cell.angle_beta   90.00
_cell.angle_gamma   90.00
#
_symmetry.space_group_name_H-M   'P 1'
#
loop_
_entity.id
_entity.type
_entity.pdbx_description
1 polymer ?
#
loop_
_entity_poly.entity_id
_entity_poly.type
_entity_poly.pdbx_seq_one_letter_code
_entity_poly.pdbx_strand_id
1 'polypeptide(L)' 'MDSSLKFLGTTVIAVRRDGKVAIGGDGQVTFGNTILKHR' A
#
# COMPACT_ATOMS: atom_id res chain seq x y z
N MET A 1 -8.94 23.87 3.55
CA MET A 1 -9.05 22.42 3.34
C MET A 1 -8.30 22.13 2.07
N ASP A 2 -7.18 21.40 2.15
CA ASP A 2 -6.40 21.04 0.97
C ASP A 2 -7.18 20.04 0.14
N SER A 3 -7.67 20.47 -1.02
CA SER A 3 -8.43 19.68 -2.00
C SER A 3 -7.50 19.03 -3.04
N SER A 4 -6.29 18.63 -2.64
CA SER A 4 -5.42 17.81 -3.47
C SER A 4 -5.87 16.35 -3.44
N LEU A 5 -6.27 15.83 -4.60
CA LEU A 5 -6.57 14.41 -4.78
C LEU A 5 -5.28 13.60 -4.56
N LYS A 6 -5.17 12.95 -3.40
CA LYS A 6 -4.03 12.10 -3.03
C LYS A 6 -4.35 10.64 -3.32
N PHE A 7 -3.42 9.98 -4.01
CA PHE A 7 -3.36 8.53 -4.03
C PHE A 7 -2.80 8.04 -2.69
N LEU A 8 -3.50 7.11 -2.06
CA LEU A 8 -3.01 6.34 -0.91
C LEU A 8 -2.57 4.97 -1.42
N GLY A 9 -1.30 4.64 -1.21
CA GLY A 9 -0.69 3.38 -1.63
C GLY A 9 -1.00 2.22 -0.67
N THR A 10 -0.31 1.10 -0.92
CA THR A 10 -0.40 -0.14 -0.14
C THR A 10 0.46 -0.11 1.12
N THR A 11 0.10 -0.91 2.11
CA THR A 11 0.98 -1.18 3.25
C THR A 11 1.95 -2.30 2.87
N VAL A 12 3.26 -2.04 3.06
CA VAL A 12 4.32 -3.05 2.89
C VAL A 12 5.00 -3.27 4.23
N ILE A 13 5.11 -4.53 4.64
CA ILE A 13 5.87 -4.96 5.82
C ILE A 13 7.02 -5.87 5.41
N ALA A 14 8.10 -5.83 6.19
CA ALA A 14 9.24 -6.72 6.01
C ALA A 14 9.71 -7.24 7.37
N VAL A 15 10.12 -8.50 7.40
CA VAL A 15 10.77 -9.13 8.55
C VAL A 15 12.12 -9.69 8.14
N ARG A 16 13.10 -9.55 9.02
CA ARG A 16 14.44 -10.14 8.86
C ARG A 16 14.75 -11.05 10.03
N ARG A 17 15.12 -12.29 9.75
CA ARG A 17 15.53 -13.29 10.76
C ARG A 17 16.58 -14.22 10.16
N ASP A 18 17.64 -14.48 10.91
CA ASP A 18 18.71 -15.43 10.56
C ASP A 18 19.29 -15.23 9.14
N GLY A 19 19.56 -13.97 8.79
CA GLY A 19 20.09 -13.60 7.46
C GLY A 19 19.08 -13.70 6.32
N LYS A 20 17.83 -14.11 6.58
CA LYS A 20 16.76 -14.21 5.58
C LYS A 20 15.77 -13.06 5.74
N VAL A 21 15.20 -12.65 4.61
CA VAL A 21 14.21 -11.56 4.54
C VAL A 21 12.92 -12.09 3.94
N ALA A 22 11.80 -11.74 4.54
CA ALA A 22 10.47 -11.92 3.97
C ALA A 22 9.77 -10.56 3.87
N ILE A 23 9.04 -10.36 2.77
CA ILE A 23 8.32 -9.12 2.45
C ILE A 23 6.88 -9.49 2.12
N GLY A 24 5.93 -8.69 2.58
CA GLY A 24 4.51 -8.82 2.24
C GLY A 24 3.85 -7.45 2.16
N GLY A 25 2.81 -7.35 1.35
CA GLY A 25 1.96 -6.16 1.27
C GLY A 25 0.53 -6.51 0.88
N ASP A 26 -0.41 -5.61 1.16
CA ASP A 26 -1.84 -5.81 0.88
C ASP A 26 -2.24 -5.45 -0.57
N GLY A 27 -1.39 -4.74 -1.31
CA GLY A 27 -1.55 -4.44 -2.73
C GLY A 27 -2.66 -3.44 -3.09
N GLN A 28 -3.29 -2.80 -2.10
CA GLN A 28 -4.42 -1.91 -2.35
C GLN A 28 -3.97 -0.48 -2.69
N VAL A 29 -4.70 0.18 -3.61
CA VAL A 29 -4.58 1.61 -3.89
C VAL A 29 -5.94 2.28 -3.74
N THR A 30 -5.97 3.44 -3.09
CA THR A 30 -7.19 4.22 -2.85
C THR A 30 -7.04 5.64 -3.42
N PHE A 31 -8.09 6.16 -4.05
CA PHE A 31 -8.18 7.52 -4.56
C PHE A 31 -9.38 8.23 -3.92
N GLY A 32 -9.12 9.18 -3.02
CA GLY A 32 -10.17 9.74 -2.18
C GLY A 32 -10.85 8.65 -1.35
N ASN A 33 -12.15 8.43 -1.59
CA ASN A 33 -12.95 7.39 -0.90
C ASN A 33 -13.16 6.10 -1.73
N THR A 34 -12.45 5.94 -2.85
CA THR A 34 -12.66 4.82 -3.79
C THR A 34 -11.46 3.90 -3.86
N ILE A 35 -11.67 2.59 -3.69
CA ILE A 35 -10.65 1.56 -3.92
C ILE A 35 -10.51 1.30 -5.42
N LEU A 36 -9.29 1.40 -5.95
CA LEU A 36 -8.97 1.10 -7.35
C LEU A 36 -8.59 -0.38 -7.48
N LYS A 37 -9.23 -1.08 -8.42
CA LYS A 37 -8.93 -2.47 -8.77
C LYS A 37 -8.55 -2.55 -10.25
N HIS A 38 -7.52 -3.33 -10.55
CA HIS A 38 -7.24 -3.74 -11.92
C HIS A 38 -8.25 -4.82 -12.36
N ARG A 39 -8.53 -4.93 -13.65
CA ARG A 39 -9.50 -5.90 -14.20
C ARG A 39 -8.99 -7.33 -14.09
#